data_AF-A0A9R1S2D6-F1
#
_entry.id   AF-A0A9R1S2D6-F1
#
_cell.length_a   1.000
_cell.length_b   1.000
_cell.length_c   1.000
_cell.angle_alpha   90.00
_cell.angle_beta   90.00
_cell.angle_gamma   90.00
#
_symmetry.space_group_name_H-M   'P 1'
#
loop_
_entity.id
_entity.type
_entity.pdbx_description
1 polymer ?
#
loop_
_entity_poly.entity_id
_entity_poly.type
_entity_poly.pdbx_seq_one_letter_code
_entity_poly.pdbx_strand_id
1 'polypeptide(L)'
;MFNPFQEEVEWEHRSKVGGKMHACGHDAHTAMLLGAARILHEHRHVLQQGTVILLFQPAEEVGTGAKKMVEAGVVNNVEAIFGFHVTVILPTGVVGSRAGPLLAGCGFFEAVITGKGGHAAIPQSSVDPVVAASSVVLALQNLVSREADPLDSQVVTVTRFRGGGAFNVIPDSVTIGGTFRCFSNDGFMRLKQRIEEVIVAQSAVHRCAAAVDFHAGGRPLLAPTINSPALHAHFEAVATDMLGAGGVRGAMEPCMGSEDFAAFSEAVPGSHFYFIGIRNEAAGSVHDAHSPHFLVDEGALPYGAAMHASLAMAYLQRQHGRVDSHEEL
;
A
#
# COMPACT_ATOMS: atom_id res chain seq x y z
N MET A 1 6.66 0.76 14.25
CA MET A 1 5.30 0.70 14.84
C MET A 1 4.87 -0.75 14.78
N PHE A 2 4.25 -1.29 15.83
CA PHE A 2 4.00 -2.73 15.96
C PHE A 2 2.56 -3.07 15.56
N ASN A 3 2.37 -4.23 14.93
CA ASN A 3 1.01 -4.75 14.67
C ASN A 3 0.41 -5.25 15.99
N PRO A 4 -0.86 -4.91 16.31
CA PRO A 4 -1.47 -5.15 17.62
C PRO A 4 -1.95 -6.59 17.78
N PHE A 5 -1.06 -7.55 17.51
CA PHE A 5 -1.34 -8.98 17.60
C PHE A 5 -0.29 -9.63 18.51
N GLN A 6 -0.71 -10.70 19.19
CA GLN A 6 0.20 -11.52 19.98
C GLN A 6 1.04 -12.38 19.03
N GLU A 7 2.36 -12.36 19.20
CA GLU A 7 3.26 -13.26 18.49
C GLU A 7 3.08 -14.68 19.02
N GLU A 8 2.80 -15.62 18.11
CA GLU A 8 2.59 -17.05 18.39
C GLU A 8 3.76 -17.92 17.89
N VAL A 9 4.78 -17.30 17.28
CA VAL A 9 6.04 -17.97 16.93
C VAL A 9 6.87 -18.23 18.20
N GLU A 10 7.20 -19.49 18.44
CA GLU A 10 8.07 -19.89 19.54
C GLU A 10 9.54 -19.96 19.07
N TRP A 11 10.30 -18.90 19.35
CA TRP A 11 11.72 -18.78 19.00
C TRP A 11 12.47 -17.80 19.92
N GLU A 12 13.81 -17.78 19.85
CA GLU A 12 14.68 -17.01 20.75
C GLU A 12 14.49 -15.49 20.64
N HIS A 13 14.16 -14.98 19.46
CA HIS A 13 14.10 -13.55 19.16
C HIS A 13 12.69 -12.96 19.18
N ARG A 14 11.71 -13.71 19.72
CA ARG A 14 10.32 -13.24 19.83
C ARG A 14 10.19 -11.92 20.59
N SER A 15 9.14 -11.19 20.30
CA SER A 15 8.80 -9.95 20.98
C SER A 15 8.72 -10.14 22.49
N LYS A 16 9.42 -9.24 23.21
CA LYS A 16 9.38 -9.14 24.67
C LYS A 16 8.21 -8.27 25.16
N VAL A 17 7.45 -7.67 24.24
CA VAL A 17 6.33 -6.79 24.56
C VAL A 17 5.04 -7.47 24.12
N GLY A 18 4.21 -7.87 25.08
CA GLY A 18 2.94 -8.55 24.81
C GLY A 18 2.03 -7.72 23.88
N GLY A 19 1.37 -8.41 22.94
CA GLY A 19 0.48 -7.81 21.94
C GLY A 19 1.17 -6.93 20.88
N LYS A 20 2.49 -7.06 20.71
CA LYS A 20 3.26 -6.33 19.70
C LYS A 20 4.19 -7.27 18.95
N MET A 21 4.14 -7.25 17.62
CA MET A 21 4.96 -8.09 16.75
C MET A 21 5.37 -7.33 15.49
N HIS A 22 6.56 -7.63 14.95
CA HIS A 22 6.97 -7.22 13.60
C HIS A 22 6.42 -8.17 12.52
N ALA A 23 5.09 -8.32 12.49
CA ALA A 23 4.41 -9.27 11.61
C ALA A 23 4.42 -8.88 10.11
N CYS A 24 5.14 -7.83 9.71
CA CYS A 24 5.28 -7.37 8.32
C CYS A 24 6.76 -7.32 7.87
N GLY A 25 7.70 -7.73 8.74
CA GLY A 25 9.13 -7.79 8.41
C GLY A 25 9.85 -6.44 8.37
N HIS A 26 9.27 -5.37 8.95
CA HIS A 26 9.89 -4.02 8.96
C HIS A 26 11.20 -3.95 9.75
N ASP A 27 11.39 -4.87 10.70
CA ASP A 27 12.66 -5.14 11.36
C ASP A 27 13.71 -5.68 10.37
N ALA A 28 13.35 -6.67 9.55
CA ALA A 28 14.20 -7.17 8.48
C ALA A 28 14.53 -6.08 7.44
N HIS A 29 13.56 -5.24 7.04
CA HIS A 29 13.81 -4.11 6.13
C HIS A 29 14.83 -3.13 6.70
N THR A 30 14.68 -2.79 7.99
CA THR A 30 15.61 -1.91 8.71
C THR A 30 17.01 -2.51 8.75
N ALA A 31 17.13 -3.81 9.08
CA ALA A 31 18.41 -4.52 9.11
C ALA A 31 19.08 -4.58 7.73
N MET A 32 18.31 -4.88 6.68
CA MET A 32 18.79 -4.89 5.30
C MET A 32 19.27 -3.49 4.85
N LEU A 33 18.53 -2.42 5.18
CA LEU A 33 18.94 -1.05 4.84
C LEU A 33 20.21 -0.62 5.59
N LEU A 34 20.39 -1.03 6.85
CA LEU A 34 21.65 -0.85 7.59
C LEU A 34 22.79 -1.65 6.95
N GLY A 35 22.53 -2.86 6.47
CA GLY A 35 23.49 -3.66 5.70
C GLY A 35 23.90 -2.95 4.40
N ALA A 36 22.93 -2.41 3.66
CA ALA A 36 23.19 -1.62 2.44
C ALA A 36 24.04 -0.37 2.76
N ALA A 37 23.74 0.32 3.87
CA ALA A 37 24.52 1.47 4.33
C ALA A 37 26.00 1.11 4.55
N ARG A 38 26.26 -0.06 5.15
CA ARG A 38 27.62 -0.56 5.34
C ARG A 38 28.32 -0.84 4.01
N ILE A 39 27.66 -1.56 3.09
CA ILE A 39 28.20 -1.87 1.76
C ILE A 39 28.55 -0.58 1.02
N LEU A 40 27.60 0.37 0.95
CA LEU A 40 27.80 1.67 0.30
C LEU A 40 28.96 2.45 0.92
N HIS A 41 29.10 2.40 2.25
CA HIS A 41 30.19 3.08 2.94
C HIS A 41 31.56 2.45 2.62
N GLU A 42 31.66 1.12 2.57
CA GLU A 42 32.88 0.40 2.21
C GLU A 42 33.28 0.68 0.75
N HIS A 43 32.29 0.84 -0.15
CA HIS A 43 32.48 1.13 -1.57
C HIS A 43 32.41 2.62 -1.95
N ARG A 44 32.41 3.54 -0.97
CA ARG A 44 32.27 5.00 -1.22
C ARG A 44 33.33 5.61 -2.13
N HIS A 45 34.50 4.97 -2.24
CA HIS A 45 35.59 5.42 -3.11
C HIS A 45 35.32 5.11 -4.60
N VAL A 46 34.45 4.16 -4.88
CA VAL A 46 34.00 3.80 -6.23
C VAL A 46 32.78 4.64 -6.65
N LEU A 47 32.06 5.20 -5.67
CA LEU A 47 31.02 6.19 -5.88
C LEU A 47 31.69 7.54 -6.20
N GLN A 48 32.09 7.73 -7.46
CA GLN A 48 32.89 8.90 -7.86
C GLN A 48 32.13 10.22 -7.68
N GLN A 49 30.82 10.22 -7.93
CA GLN A 49 29.95 11.40 -7.86
C GLN A 49 28.49 10.96 -7.56
N GLY A 50 27.74 11.81 -6.87
CA GLY A 50 26.35 11.55 -6.45
C GLY A 50 26.17 11.43 -4.93
N THR A 51 24.91 11.35 -4.49
CA THR A 51 24.53 11.21 -3.08
C THR A 51 23.51 10.10 -2.93
N VAL A 52 23.73 9.19 -1.97
CA VAL A 52 22.75 8.18 -1.58
C VAL A 52 22.16 8.58 -0.23
N ILE A 53 20.84 8.72 -0.19
CA ILE A 53 20.08 9.04 1.03
C ILE A 53 19.39 7.75 1.50
N LEU A 54 19.58 7.41 2.77
CA LEU A 54 18.94 6.25 3.40
C LEU A 54 17.73 6.74 4.20
N LEU A 55 16.54 6.30 3.82
CA LEU A 55 15.28 6.72 4.45
C LEU A 55 14.77 5.64 5.40
N PHE A 56 14.84 5.91 6.70
CA PHE A 56 14.25 5.06 7.74
C PHE A 56 12.85 5.57 8.08
N GLN A 57 11.85 5.07 7.36
CA GLN A 57 10.49 5.56 7.45
C GLN A 57 9.74 5.00 8.68
N PRO A 58 9.12 5.85 9.52
CA PRO A 58 8.21 5.39 10.57
C PRO A 58 6.77 5.25 10.07
N ALA A 59 5.92 4.52 10.80
CA ALA A 59 4.45 4.58 10.68
C ALA A 59 3.84 4.22 9.30
N GLU A 60 4.48 3.33 8.54
CA GLU A 60 3.93 2.72 7.31
C GLU A 60 2.56 2.07 7.57
N GLU A 61 2.42 1.22 8.60
CA GLU A 61 1.17 0.49 8.90
C GLU A 61 -0.05 1.40 9.20
N VAL A 62 0.18 2.69 9.47
CA VAL A 62 -0.88 3.71 9.63
C VAL A 62 -1.16 4.44 8.32
N GLY A 63 -0.21 4.42 7.39
CA GLY A 63 -0.25 5.04 6.08
C GLY A 63 0.13 6.53 6.08
N THR A 64 0.93 6.97 7.06
CA THR A 64 1.23 8.41 7.22
C THR A 64 2.72 8.73 7.25
N GLY A 65 3.57 7.71 7.21
CA GLY A 65 5.00 7.84 7.36
C GLY A 65 5.65 8.60 6.22
N ALA A 66 5.50 8.04 5.03
CA ALA A 66 6.09 8.57 3.81
C ALA A 66 5.62 10.00 3.56
N LYS A 67 4.32 10.26 3.66
CA LYS A 67 3.74 11.59 3.47
C LYS A 67 4.37 12.64 4.40
N LYS A 68 4.51 12.34 5.69
CA LYS A 68 5.15 13.26 6.66
C LYS A 68 6.61 13.53 6.33
N MET A 69 7.32 12.52 5.83
CA MET A 69 8.71 12.67 5.39
C MET A 69 8.82 13.53 4.13
N VAL A 70 7.92 13.35 3.16
CA VAL A 70 7.81 14.21 1.97
C VAL A 70 7.53 15.66 2.38
N GLU A 71 6.56 15.89 3.27
CA GLU A 71 6.24 17.23 3.79
C GLU A 71 7.42 17.89 4.54
N ALA A 72 8.26 17.08 5.19
CA ALA A 72 9.51 17.53 5.81
C ALA A 72 10.64 17.82 4.79
N GLY A 73 10.40 17.58 3.50
CA GLY A 73 11.31 17.92 2.41
C GLY A 73 12.47 16.94 2.19
N VAL A 74 12.43 15.74 2.77
CA VAL A 74 13.56 14.79 2.70
C VAL A 74 13.84 14.26 1.29
N VAL A 75 12.88 14.40 0.37
CA VAL A 75 13.00 13.94 -1.03
C VAL A 75 13.04 15.07 -2.06
N ASN A 76 13.09 16.35 -1.65
CA ASN A 76 12.96 17.49 -2.57
C ASN A 76 14.03 17.52 -3.68
N ASN A 77 15.22 16.94 -3.43
CA ASN A 77 16.34 16.89 -4.37
C ASN A 77 16.73 15.44 -4.70
N VAL A 78 15.75 14.52 -4.72
CA VAL A 78 15.97 13.10 -5.04
C VAL A 78 15.52 12.81 -6.47
N GLU A 79 16.42 12.27 -7.28
CA GLU A 79 16.15 11.92 -8.68
C GLU A 79 15.50 10.53 -8.84
N ALA A 80 15.90 9.59 -7.97
CA ALA A 80 15.37 8.24 -7.96
C ALA A 80 15.24 7.72 -6.53
N ILE A 81 14.16 6.99 -6.27
CA ILE A 81 13.89 6.31 -5.00
C ILE A 81 13.55 4.85 -5.24
N PHE A 82 14.15 3.98 -4.41
CA PHE A 82 13.90 2.55 -4.40
C PHE A 82 13.35 2.15 -3.03
N GLY A 83 12.30 1.33 -3.02
CA GLY A 83 11.77 0.70 -1.82
C GLY A 83 11.60 -0.80 -2.04
N PHE A 84 11.49 -1.58 -0.97
CA PHE A 84 11.09 -2.97 -1.10
C PHE A 84 10.28 -3.46 0.09
N HIS A 85 9.60 -4.58 -0.11
CA HIS A 85 8.97 -5.35 0.94
C HIS A 85 9.39 -6.81 0.86
N VAL A 86 9.42 -7.53 1.99
CA VAL A 86 9.62 -8.98 2.00
C VAL A 86 8.32 -9.70 1.64
N THR A 87 8.39 -10.88 1.01
CA THR A 87 7.20 -11.64 0.66
C THR A 87 7.40 -13.15 0.72
N VAL A 88 6.41 -13.87 1.22
CA VAL A 88 6.36 -15.34 1.17
C VAL A 88 5.81 -15.86 -0.17
N ILE A 89 5.47 -14.97 -1.11
CA ILE A 89 5.07 -15.36 -2.48
C ILE A 89 6.28 -15.88 -3.26
N LEU A 90 7.48 -15.38 -2.94
CA LEU A 90 8.72 -15.72 -3.64
C LEU A 90 9.66 -16.51 -2.71
N PRO A 91 10.37 -17.53 -3.24
CA PRO A 91 11.43 -18.22 -2.50
C PRO A 91 12.55 -17.27 -2.05
N THR A 92 13.21 -17.59 -0.94
CA THR A 92 14.43 -16.90 -0.53
C THR A 92 15.46 -16.87 -1.66
N GLY A 93 16.04 -15.68 -1.90
CA GLY A 93 17.01 -15.44 -2.98
C GLY A 93 16.38 -15.06 -4.33
N VAL A 94 15.04 -14.99 -4.42
CA VAL A 94 14.32 -14.49 -5.60
C VAL A 94 13.76 -13.10 -5.31
N VAL A 95 13.95 -12.16 -6.23
CA VAL A 95 13.31 -10.83 -6.18
C VAL A 95 12.29 -10.68 -7.29
N GLY A 96 11.30 -9.83 -7.10
CA GLY A 96 10.29 -9.62 -8.12
C GLY A 96 9.67 -8.24 -8.09
N SER A 97 9.21 -7.80 -9.26
CA SER A 97 8.55 -6.52 -9.46
C SER A 97 7.76 -6.56 -10.77
N ARG A 98 7.16 -5.43 -11.15
CA ARG A 98 6.75 -5.11 -12.51
C ARG A 98 6.94 -3.62 -12.81
N ALA A 99 6.84 -3.24 -14.08
CA ALA A 99 6.62 -1.85 -14.49
C ALA A 99 5.13 -1.47 -14.35
N GLY A 100 4.87 -0.18 -14.13
CA GLY A 100 3.52 0.33 -13.95
C GLY A 100 2.93 -0.06 -12.59
N PRO A 101 1.60 -0.18 -12.48
CA PRO A 101 0.95 -0.44 -11.19
C PRO A 101 1.40 -1.74 -10.55
N LEU A 102 1.83 -1.69 -9.29
CA LEU A 102 2.26 -2.84 -8.49
C LEU A 102 1.32 -3.07 -7.30
N LEU A 103 0.98 -2.00 -6.57
CA LEU A 103 0.08 -2.03 -5.40
C LEU A 103 -1.06 -1.05 -5.60
N ALA A 104 -2.24 -1.42 -5.13
CA ALA A 104 -3.44 -0.61 -5.30
C ALA A 104 -3.45 0.55 -4.30
N GLY A 105 -4.04 1.68 -4.73
CA GLY A 105 -4.39 2.76 -3.82
C GLY A 105 -5.47 2.29 -2.86
N CYS A 106 -5.49 2.85 -1.66
CA CYS A 106 -6.42 2.49 -0.60
C CYS A 106 -7.12 3.72 -0.06
N GLY A 107 -8.45 3.69 -0.08
CA GLY A 107 -9.27 4.68 0.59
C GLY A 107 -10.34 4.04 1.45
N PHE A 108 -10.80 4.82 2.42
CA PHE A 108 -11.89 4.46 3.31
C PHE A 108 -12.99 5.50 3.18
N PHE A 109 -14.21 5.11 3.49
CA PHE A 109 -15.31 6.06 3.63
C PHE A 109 -16.20 5.67 4.80
N GLU A 110 -16.77 6.67 5.45
CA GLU A 110 -17.90 6.55 6.34
C GLU A 110 -18.98 7.50 5.85
N ALA A 111 -20.23 7.04 5.83
CA ALA A 111 -21.36 7.87 5.46
C ALA A 111 -22.46 7.76 6.50
N VAL A 112 -22.99 8.92 6.90
CA VAL A 112 -24.17 9.03 7.76
C VAL A 112 -25.35 9.39 6.88
N ILE A 113 -26.34 8.51 6.83
CA ILE A 113 -27.59 8.67 6.09
C ILE A 113 -28.67 9.03 7.10
N THR A 114 -29.25 10.22 6.97
CA THR A 114 -30.22 10.78 7.91
C THR A 114 -31.59 10.87 7.28
N GLY A 115 -32.58 10.30 7.95
CA GLY A 115 -33.99 10.34 7.59
C GLY A 115 -34.83 10.98 8.70
N LYS A 116 -35.94 10.34 9.03
CA LYS A 116 -36.84 10.73 10.11
C LYS A 116 -37.41 9.47 10.74
N GLY A 117 -37.05 9.21 11.98
CA GLY A 117 -37.49 8.04 12.73
C GLY A 117 -38.96 8.09 13.09
N GLY A 118 -39.46 6.96 13.60
CA GLY A 118 -40.84 6.84 14.06
C GLY A 118 -41.25 5.39 14.34
N HIS A 119 -42.51 5.20 14.73
CA HIS A 119 -43.03 3.88 15.03
C HIS A 119 -43.12 3.03 13.74
N ALA A 120 -42.55 1.82 13.76
CA ALA A 120 -42.49 0.95 12.58
C ALA A 120 -43.87 0.55 12.00
N ALA A 121 -44.95 0.63 12.77
CA ALA A 121 -46.31 0.34 12.32
C ALA A 121 -46.98 1.51 11.57
N ILE A 122 -46.32 2.69 11.53
CA ILE A 122 -46.85 3.92 10.90
C ILE A 122 -45.77 4.51 9.96
N PRO A 123 -45.24 3.73 8.99
CA PRO A 123 -44.07 4.13 8.21
C PRO A 123 -44.31 5.37 7.34
N GLN A 124 -45.56 5.67 6.96
CA GLN A 124 -45.90 6.85 6.17
C GLN A 124 -45.59 8.19 6.87
N SER A 125 -45.40 8.17 8.21
CA SER A 125 -45.03 9.37 9.00
C SER A 125 -43.51 9.54 9.17
N SER A 126 -42.74 8.60 8.63
CA SER A 126 -41.28 8.47 8.76
C SER A 126 -40.59 8.57 7.41
N VAL A 127 -39.27 8.71 7.43
CA VAL A 127 -38.37 8.60 6.28
C VAL A 127 -37.30 7.61 6.68
N ASP A 128 -37.37 6.39 6.15
CA ASP A 128 -36.60 5.25 6.65
C ASP A 128 -35.15 5.22 6.09
N PRO A 129 -34.12 5.52 6.92
CA PRO A 129 -32.74 5.49 6.48
C PRO A 129 -32.16 4.08 6.32
N VAL A 130 -32.80 3.03 6.87
CA VAL A 130 -32.36 1.63 6.72
C VAL A 130 -32.58 1.17 5.28
N VAL A 131 -33.75 1.48 4.72
CA VAL A 131 -34.06 1.18 3.33
C VAL A 131 -33.15 1.98 2.39
N ALA A 132 -32.94 3.28 2.68
CA ALA A 132 -32.04 4.13 1.90
C ALA A 132 -30.60 3.57 1.89
N ALA A 133 -30.05 3.24 3.07
CA ALA A 133 -28.72 2.67 3.19
C ALA A 133 -28.59 1.32 2.46
N SER A 134 -29.62 0.47 2.50
CA SER A 134 -29.63 -0.82 1.80
C SER A 134 -29.56 -0.63 0.28
N SER A 135 -30.32 0.35 -0.24
CA SER A 135 -30.27 0.74 -1.67
C SER A 135 -28.89 1.28 -2.06
N VAL A 136 -28.31 2.15 -1.22
CA VAL A 136 -26.94 2.67 -1.40
C VAL A 136 -25.92 1.54 -1.50
N VAL A 137 -25.96 0.56 -0.59
CA VAL A 137 -25.02 -0.58 -0.59
C VAL A 137 -25.06 -1.34 -1.92
N LEU A 138 -26.26 -1.63 -2.43
CA LEU A 138 -26.44 -2.32 -3.71
C LEU A 138 -25.95 -1.45 -4.88
N ALA A 139 -26.30 -0.17 -4.88
CA ALA A 139 -25.91 0.76 -5.93
C ALA A 139 -24.39 0.96 -6.03
N LEU A 140 -23.68 0.98 -4.89
CA LEU A 140 -22.21 1.06 -4.88
C LEU A 140 -21.54 -0.10 -5.65
N GLN A 141 -22.18 -1.27 -5.71
CA GLN A 141 -21.64 -2.41 -6.46
C GLN A 141 -21.69 -2.20 -7.99
N ASN A 142 -22.54 -1.27 -8.46
CA ASN A 142 -22.62 -0.92 -9.88
C ASN A 142 -21.41 -0.10 -10.35
N LEU A 143 -20.70 0.58 -9.44
CA LEU A 143 -19.48 1.32 -9.78
C LEU A 143 -18.44 0.37 -10.39
N VAL A 144 -18.16 -0.74 -9.72
CA VAL A 144 -17.20 -1.73 -10.22
C VAL A 144 -17.81 -2.55 -11.35
N SER A 145 -19.05 -3.02 -11.18
CA SER A 145 -19.60 -3.98 -12.15
C SER A 145 -19.99 -3.34 -13.48
N ARG A 146 -20.44 -2.07 -13.51
CA ARG A 146 -21.05 -1.42 -14.69
C ARG A 146 -20.39 -0.10 -15.13
N GLU A 147 -19.67 0.61 -14.26
CA GLU A 147 -19.00 1.87 -14.64
C GLU A 147 -17.50 1.70 -14.93
N ALA A 148 -16.82 0.82 -14.21
CA ALA A 148 -15.39 0.55 -14.41
C ALA A 148 -15.14 -0.19 -15.74
N ASP A 149 -13.98 0.08 -16.35
CA ASP A 149 -13.46 -0.75 -17.44
C ASP A 149 -13.29 -2.18 -16.91
N PRO A 150 -13.84 -3.22 -17.58
CA PRO A 150 -13.66 -4.60 -17.17
C PRO A 150 -12.20 -5.06 -17.06
N LEU A 151 -11.26 -4.35 -17.69
CA LEU A 151 -9.82 -4.59 -17.60
C LEU A 151 -9.13 -3.76 -16.51
N ASP A 152 -9.80 -2.76 -15.93
CA ASP A 152 -9.31 -2.00 -14.78
C ASP A 152 -9.81 -2.62 -13.48
N SER A 153 -8.88 -3.12 -12.67
CA SER A 153 -9.23 -3.79 -11.42
C SER A 153 -9.53 -2.77 -10.33
N GLN A 154 -10.80 -2.70 -9.92
CA GLN A 154 -11.29 -1.83 -8.86
C GLN A 154 -12.05 -2.64 -7.81
N VAL A 155 -12.05 -2.17 -6.56
CA VAL A 155 -12.80 -2.77 -5.46
C VAL A 155 -13.54 -1.68 -4.71
N VAL A 156 -14.82 -1.94 -4.39
CA VAL A 156 -15.58 -1.19 -3.39
C VAL A 156 -16.20 -2.21 -2.45
N THR A 157 -15.98 -2.06 -1.15
CA THR A 157 -16.52 -2.99 -0.15
C THR A 157 -17.12 -2.22 0.99
N VAL A 158 -18.40 -2.46 1.28
CA VAL A 158 -19.06 -1.95 2.48
C VAL A 158 -18.88 -2.99 3.59
N THR A 159 -18.19 -2.62 4.65
CA THR A 159 -17.86 -3.53 5.77
C THR A 159 -18.55 -3.13 7.06
N ARG A 160 -19.18 -1.96 7.10
CA ARG A 160 -19.89 -1.43 8.27
C ARG A 160 -21.29 -1.01 7.86
N PHE A 161 -22.28 -1.46 8.62
CA PHE A 161 -23.67 -1.05 8.53
C PHE A 161 -24.26 -1.01 9.94
N ARG A 162 -24.61 0.18 10.44
CA ARG A 162 -25.13 0.37 11.80
C ARG A 162 -26.34 1.28 11.79
N GLY A 163 -27.48 0.80 12.26
CA GLY A 163 -28.72 1.57 12.33
C GLY A 163 -29.72 1.00 13.33
N GLY A 164 -30.31 1.88 14.13
CA GLY A 164 -31.34 1.50 15.11
C GLY A 164 -30.89 0.49 16.16
N GLY A 165 -31.84 0.03 16.98
CA GLY A 165 -31.58 -0.96 18.03
C GLY A 165 -32.85 -1.59 18.60
N ALA A 166 -33.99 -0.92 18.50
CA ALA A 166 -35.29 -1.47 18.84
C ALA A 166 -35.97 -2.11 17.61
N PHE A 167 -36.69 -3.21 17.82
CA PHE A 167 -37.35 -3.97 16.75
C PHE A 167 -38.56 -3.26 16.11
N ASN A 168 -39.13 -2.25 16.79
CA ASN A 168 -40.37 -1.58 16.40
C ASN A 168 -40.20 -0.07 16.14
N VAL A 169 -38.96 0.39 15.97
CA VAL A 169 -38.62 1.81 15.74
C VAL A 169 -37.79 1.93 14.47
N ILE A 170 -38.24 2.78 13.55
CA ILE A 170 -37.44 3.27 12.44
C ILE A 170 -36.47 4.32 13.01
N PRO A 171 -35.14 4.17 12.84
CA PRO A 171 -34.17 5.11 13.40
C PRO A 171 -34.12 6.43 12.62
N ASP A 172 -33.57 7.47 13.24
CA ASP A 172 -33.33 8.76 12.58
C ASP A 172 -32.15 8.72 11.59
N SER A 173 -31.20 7.79 11.76
CA SER A 173 -30.04 7.66 10.89
C SER A 173 -29.44 6.26 10.84
N VAL A 174 -28.67 6.00 9.79
CA VAL A 174 -27.82 4.82 9.60
C VAL A 174 -26.42 5.28 9.22
N THR A 175 -25.40 4.66 9.82
CA THR A 175 -24.01 4.83 9.42
C THR A 175 -23.54 3.61 8.63
N ILE A 176 -23.08 3.83 7.41
CA ILE A 176 -22.38 2.83 6.62
C ILE A 176 -20.91 3.20 6.50
N GLY A 177 -20.05 2.22 6.25
CA GLY A 177 -18.64 2.47 6.02
C GLY A 177 -17.97 1.32 5.30
N GLY A 178 -16.84 1.63 4.67
CA GLY A 178 -16.20 0.70 3.76
C GLY A 178 -14.83 1.15 3.29
N THR A 179 -14.35 0.43 2.29
CA THR A 179 -13.03 0.59 1.70
C THR A 179 -13.11 0.48 0.18
N PHE A 180 -12.19 1.13 -0.52
CA PHE A 180 -12.08 1.02 -1.98
C PHE A 180 -10.62 0.93 -2.43
N ARG A 181 -10.39 0.31 -3.58
CA ARG A 181 -9.08 0.06 -4.18
C ARG A 181 -9.09 0.32 -5.68
N CYS A 182 -7.98 0.84 -6.21
CA CYS A 182 -7.75 0.99 -7.64
C CYS A 182 -6.24 1.07 -7.93
N PHE A 183 -5.80 0.58 -9.09
CA PHE A 183 -4.39 0.59 -9.50
C PHE A 183 -3.94 1.87 -10.21
N SER A 184 -4.86 2.76 -10.56
CA SER A 184 -4.54 4.04 -11.23
C SER A 184 -4.93 5.23 -10.37
N ASN A 185 -4.14 6.31 -10.44
CA ASN A 185 -4.44 7.55 -9.71
C ASN A 185 -5.78 8.15 -10.16
N ASP A 186 -5.99 8.23 -11.47
CA ASP A 186 -7.22 8.78 -12.04
C ASP A 186 -8.44 7.92 -11.71
N GLY A 187 -8.31 6.58 -11.80
CA GLY A 187 -9.36 5.65 -11.43
C GLY A 187 -9.68 5.73 -9.93
N PHE A 188 -8.67 5.84 -9.08
CA PHE A 188 -8.83 5.97 -7.63
C PHE A 188 -9.59 7.24 -7.25
N MET A 189 -9.21 8.40 -7.80
CA MET A 189 -9.87 9.66 -7.52
C MET A 189 -11.29 9.73 -8.09
N ARG A 190 -11.49 9.18 -9.29
CA ARG A 190 -12.82 9.04 -9.89
C ARG A 190 -13.71 8.13 -9.06
N LEU A 191 -13.20 7.00 -8.60
CA LEU A 191 -13.95 6.05 -7.78
C LEU A 191 -14.35 6.70 -6.45
N LYS A 192 -13.44 7.43 -5.79
CA LYS A 192 -13.75 8.23 -4.59
C LYS A 192 -14.92 9.19 -4.84
N GLN A 193 -14.84 9.98 -5.91
CA GLN A 193 -15.90 10.93 -6.27
C GLN A 193 -17.23 10.21 -6.54
N ARG A 194 -17.22 9.13 -7.31
CA ARG A 194 -18.42 8.36 -7.65
C ARG A 194 -19.06 7.69 -6.44
N ILE A 195 -18.28 7.22 -5.47
CA ILE A 195 -18.79 6.70 -4.19
C ILE A 195 -19.63 7.78 -3.49
N GLU A 196 -19.11 9.00 -3.38
CA GLU A 196 -19.83 10.12 -2.75
C GLU A 196 -21.14 10.45 -3.50
N GLU A 197 -21.05 10.59 -4.83
CA GLU A 197 -22.20 10.91 -5.68
C GLU A 197 -23.30 9.84 -5.59
N VAL A 198 -22.94 8.55 -5.61
CA VAL A 198 -23.91 7.45 -5.47
C VAL A 198 -24.54 7.44 -4.09
N ILE A 199 -23.77 7.62 -3.02
CA ILE A 199 -24.31 7.65 -1.64
C ILE A 199 -25.32 8.79 -1.50
N VAL A 200 -24.97 10.00 -1.95
CA VAL A 200 -25.83 11.17 -1.85
C VAL A 200 -27.09 11.02 -2.70
N ALA A 201 -26.94 10.64 -3.97
CA ALA A 201 -28.06 10.54 -4.90
C ALA A 201 -29.04 9.41 -4.52
N GLN A 202 -28.53 8.24 -4.13
CA GLN A 202 -29.37 7.12 -3.72
C GLN A 202 -30.07 7.40 -2.38
N SER A 203 -29.42 8.12 -1.45
CA SER A 203 -30.11 8.54 -0.23
C SER A 203 -31.26 9.51 -0.53
N ALA A 204 -31.04 10.45 -1.47
CA ALA A 204 -32.01 11.47 -1.83
C ALA A 204 -33.30 10.91 -2.45
N VAL A 205 -33.23 9.84 -3.25
CA VAL A 205 -34.46 9.21 -3.81
C VAL A 205 -35.37 8.62 -2.73
N HIS A 206 -34.80 8.27 -1.57
CA HIS A 206 -35.54 7.84 -0.38
C HIS A 206 -35.92 9.00 0.56
N ARG A 207 -35.72 10.26 0.13
CA ARG A 207 -35.91 11.49 0.92
C ARG A 207 -34.97 11.63 2.12
N CYS A 208 -33.86 10.89 2.14
CA CYS A 208 -32.81 11.01 3.15
C CYS A 208 -31.73 11.99 2.69
N ALA A 209 -31.05 12.62 3.66
CA ALA A 209 -29.78 13.32 3.42
C ALA A 209 -28.61 12.38 3.71
N ALA A 210 -27.46 12.60 3.09
CA ALA A 210 -26.24 11.86 3.40
C ALA A 210 -25.02 12.78 3.45
N ALA A 211 -24.12 12.50 4.38
CA ALA A 211 -22.79 13.11 4.46
C ALA A 211 -21.73 12.00 4.43
N VAL A 212 -20.68 12.19 3.64
CA VAL A 212 -19.59 11.22 3.44
C VAL A 212 -18.28 11.81 3.93
N ASP A 213 -17.54 11.04 4.72
CA ASP A 213 -16.21 11.37 5.20
C ASP A 213 -15.21 10.30 4.76
N PHE A 214 -14.22 10.71 3.97
CA PHE A 214 -13.14 9.83 3.47
C PHE A 214 -11.93 9.74 4.42
N HIS A 215 -11.94 10.52 5.50
CA HIS A 215 -10.90 10.58 6.52
C HIS A 215 -11.39 10.12 7.90
N ALA A 216 -12.55 9.47 7.94
CA ALA A 216 -13.17 9.00 9.17
C ALA A 216 -12.21 8.13 9.99
N GLY A 217 -12.06 8.48 11.27
CA GLY A 217 -11.12 7.82 12.18
C GLY A 217 -9.64 8.11 11.90
N GLY A 218 -9.33 9.17 11.14
CA GLY A 218 -7.96 9.59 10.82
C GLY A 218 -7.27 8.72 9.76
N ARG A 219 -8.05 7.92 9.00
CA ARG A 219 -7.49 7.04 7.97
C ARG A 219 -7.05 7.86 6.75
N PRO A 220 -5.81 7.66 6.25
CA PRO A 220 -5.34 8.37 5.08
C PRO A 220 -5.94 7.77 3.80
N LEU A 221 -5.91 8.57 2.73
CA LEU A 221 -6.00 8.06 1.37
C LEU A 221 -4.57 7.76 0.91
N LEU A 222 -4.35 6.53 0.45
CA LEU A 222 -3.08 6.09 -0.12
C LEU A 222 -3.25 5.97 -1.63
N ALA A 223 -2.36 6.61 -2.38
CA ALA A 223 -2.27 6.43 -3.82
C ALA A 223 -1.78 5.01 -4.16
N PRO A 224 -2.04 4.50 -5.37
CA PRO A 224 -1.40 3.29 -5.87
C PRO A 224 0.11 3.44 -5.99
N THR A 225 0.85 2.36 -5.70
CA THR A 225 2.28 2.27 -5.95
C THR A 225 2.51 1.90 -7.41
N ILE A 226 2.98 2.86 -8.19
CA ILE A 226 3.20 2.72 -9.64
C ILE A 226 4.69 2.86 -9.92
N ASN A 227 5.28 1.79 -10.46
CA ASN A 227 6.68 1.76 -10.80
C ASN A 227 6.97 2.44 -12.12
N SER A 228 8.00 3.29 -12.14
CA SER A 228 8.54 3.87 -13.37
C SER A 228 9.08 2.77 -14.29
N PRO A 229 8.68 2.73 -15.58
CA PRO A 229 9.22 1.75 -16.53
C PRO A 229 10.75 1.82 -16.66
N ALA A 230 11.33 3.01 -16.60
CA ALA A 230 12.77 3.21 -16.70
C ALA A 230 13.53 2.62 -15.50
N LEU A 231 13.02 2.83 -14.28
CA LEU A 231 13.63 2.25 -13.09
C LEU A 231 13.33 0.76 -12.94
N HIS A 232 12.20 0.28 -13.47
CA HIS A 232 11.96 -1.15 -13.53
C HIS A 232 12.97 -1.88 -14.42
N ALA A 233 13.28 -1.35 -15.60
CA ALA A 233 14.33 -1.90 -16.45
C ALA A 233 15.72 -1.84 -15.77
N HIS A 234 15.98 -0.78 -14.98
CA HIS A 234 17.19 -0.69 -14.15
C HIS A 234 17.23 -1.80 -13.09
N PHE A 235 16.11 -2.01 -12.39
CA PHE A 235 15.96 -3.08 -11.43
C PHE A 235 16.21 -4.46 -12.05
N GLU A 236 15.60 -4.76 -13.21
CA GLU A 236 15.77 -6.05 -13.86
C GLU A 236 17.23 -6.32 -14.25
N ALA A 237 17.92 -5.31 -14.78
CA ALA A 237 19.32 -5.42 -15.14
C ALA A 237 20.21 -5.70 -13.93
N VAL A 238 20.07 -4.91 -12.85
CA VAL A 238 20.85 -5.08 -11.62
C VAL A 238 20.54 -6.41 -10.93
N ALA A 239 19.25 -6.77 -10.83
CA ALA A 239 18.83 -8.01 -10.20
C ALA A 239 19.33 -9.23 -10.96
N THR A 240 19.30 -9.18 -12.30
CA THR A 240 19.75 -10.29 -13.16
C THR A 240 21.26 -10.47 -13.11
N ASP A 241 22.03 -9.37 -13.07
CA ASP A 241 23.49 -9.42 -12.90
C ASP A 241 23.86 -10.05 -11.54
N MET A 242 23.14 -9.66 -10.48
CA MET A 242 23.44 -10.10 -9.11
C MET A 242 22.96 -11.53 -8.80
N LEU A 243 21.78 -11.92 -9.28
CA LEU A 243 21.10 -13.16 -8.88
C LEU A 243 20.99 -14.19 -10.01
N GLY A 244 21.38 -13.81 -11.23
CA GLY A 244 21.11 -14.57 -12.44
C GLY A 244 19.65 -14.53 -12.86
N ALA A 245 19.37 -15.00 -14.08
CA ALA A 245 18.02 -14.95 -14.66
C ALA A 245 16.96 -15.73 -13.84
N GLY A 246 17.37 -16.78 -13.11
CA GLY A 246 16.47 -17.56 -12.24
C GLY A 246 16.09 -16.85 -10.93
N GLY A 247 16.82 -15.82 -10.54
CA GLY A 247 16.59 -15.06 -9.31
C GLY A 247 15.65 -13.85 -9.47
N VAL A 248 15.09 -13.64 -10.67
CA VAL A 248 14.28 -12.44 -10.98
C VAL A 248 12.91 -12.82 -11.53
N ARG A 249 11.86 -12.30 -10.91
CA ARG A 249 10.49 -12.33 -11.42
C ARG A 249 10.06 -10.92 -11.86
N GLY A 250 10.41 -10.55 -13.09
CA GLY A 250 10.16 -9.21 -13.66
C GLY A 250 8.70 -8.89 -14.02
N ALA A 251 7.84 -9.90 -14.09
CA ALA A 251 6.41 -9.75 -14.34
C ALA A 251 5.59 -10.29 -13.16
N MET A 252 5.74 -9.67 -11.99
CA MET A 252 4.86 -9.99 -10.86
C MET A 252 3.41 -9.60 -11.16
N GLU A 253 2.47 -10.38 -10.66
CA GLU A 253 1.07 -9.95 -10.64
C GLU A 253 0.91 -8.79 -9.66
N PRO A 254 0.06 -7.79 -9.97
CA PRO A 254 -0.16 -6.68 -9.06
C PRO A 254 -1.02 -7.14 -7.89
N CYS A 255 -0.84 -6.52 -6.72
CA CYS A 255 -1.53 -6.90 -5.50
C CYS A 255 -2.48 -5.79 -5.03
N MET A 256 -3.66 -6.17 -4.54
CA MET A 256 -4.66 -5.24 -3.98
C MET A 256 -4.30 -4.71 -2.58
N GLY A 257 -3.16 -5.14 -2.03
CA GLY A 257 -2.51 -4.47 -0.92
C GLY A 257 -2.12 -3.04 -1.27
N SER A 258 -1.76 -2.27 -0.26
CA SER A 258 -1.37 -0.87 -0.39
C SER A 258 -0.14 -0.64 0.44
N GLU A 259 0.59 0.42 0.10
CA GLU A 259 1.87 0.75 0.69
C GLU A 259 2.01 2.27 0.63
N ASP A 260 2.37 2.91 1.74
CA ASP A 260 2.43 4.37 1.79
C ASP A 260 3.70 4.94 1.12
N PHE A 261 4.65 4.08 0.70
CA PHE A 261 5.68 4.43 -0.29
C PHE A 261 5.11 5.13 -1.52
N ALA A 262 3.84 4.91 -1.86
CA ALA A 262 3.16 5.64 -2.93
C ALA A 262 3.27 7.17 -2.78
N ALA A 263 3.33 7.71 -1.56
CA ALA A 263 3.55 9.14 -1.35
C ALA A 263 4.95 9.59 -1.81
N PHE A 264 5.97 8.74 -1.69
CA PHE A 264 7.27 9.00 -2.32
C PHE A 264 7.21 8.86 -3.84
N SER A 265 6.45 7.89 -4.37
CA SER A 265 6.24 7.73 -5.81
C SER A 265 5.57 8.95 -6.45
N GLU A 266 4.63 9.60 -5.76
CA GLU A 266 4.02 10.85 -6.21
C GLU A 266 5.01 12.02 -6.18
N ALA A 267 5.89 12.08 -5.18
CA ALA A 267 6.87 13.15 -5.03
C ALA A 267 8.11 12.98 -5.95
N VAL A 268 8.49 11.75 -6.28
CA VAL A 268 9.69 11.40 -7.05
C VAL A 268 9.28 10.54 -8.25
N PRO A 269 9.16 11.13 -9.46
CA PRO A 269 8.75 10.39 -10.67
C PRO A 269 9.63 9.18 -11.00
N GLY A 270 10.91 9.24 -10.61
CA GLY A 270 11.80 8.09 -10.59
C GLY A 270 11.58 7.22 -9.36
N SER A 271 10.45 6.53 -9.25
CA SER A 271 10.23 5.59 -8.13
C SER A 271 10.13 4.15 -8.59
N HIS A 272 10.66 3.23 -7.78
CA HIS A 272 10.56 1.80 -8.00
C HIS A 272 10.47 1.03 -6.68
N PHE A 273 9.46 0.18 -6.58
CA PHE A 273 9.20 -0.70 -5.44
C PHE A 273 9.27 -2.15 -5.90
N TYR A 274 9.90 -3.02 -5.11
CA TYR A 274 10.05 -4.44 -5.44
C TYR A 274 9.84 -5.33 -4.22
N PHE A 275 9.78 -6.63 -4.46
CA PHE A 275 9.66 -7.64 -3.43
C PHE A 275 10.91 -8.49 -3.33
N ILE A 276 11.26 -8.87 -2.09
CA ILE A 276 12.31 -9.83 -1.77
C ILE A 276 11.66 -11.08 -1.22
N GLY A 277 11.92 -12.22 -1.86
CA GLY A 277 11.43 -13.51 -1.40
C GLY A 277 12.05 -13.92 -0.07
N ILE A 278 11.20 -14.41 0.81
CA ILE A 278 11.58 -14.99 2.11
C ILE A 278 11.01 -16.40 2.29
N ARG A 279 10.29 -16.94 1.28
CA ARG A 279 9.64 -18.25 1.44
C ARG A 279 10.68 -19.35 1.57
N ASN A 280 10.62 -20.05 2.69
CA ASN A 280 11.47 -21.20 2.99
C ASN A 280 10.76 -22.14 3.95
N GLU A 281 10.34 -23.30 3.44
CA GLU A 281 9.64 -24.33 4.20
C GLU A 281 10.51 -24.89 5.35
N ALA A 282 11.82 -25.02 5.15
CA ALA A 282 12.73 -25.55 6.16
C ALA A 282 12.90 -24.57 7.33
N ALA A 283 12.90 -23.27 7.05
CA ALA A 283 12.96 -22.22 8.06
C ALA A 283 11.59 -21.92 8.70
N GLY A 284 10.48 -22.43 8.15
CA GLY A 284 9.12 -22.11 8.60
C GLY A 284 8.61 -20.74 8.13
N SER A 285 9.36 -20.06 7.25
CA SER A 285 8.93 -18.78 6.64
C SER A 285 7.96 -19.06 5.50
N VAL A 286 6.70 -19.32 5.85
CA VAL A 286 5.63 -19.69 4.90
C VAL A 286 4.32 -18.95 5.14
N HIS A 287 4.24 -18.16 6.20
CA HIS A 287 3.05 -17.43 6.60
C HIS A 287 3.09 -15.99 6.09
N ASP A 288 1.96 -15.52 5.55
CA ASP A 288 1.83 -14.16 5.05
C ASP A 288 2.02 -13.10 6.14
N ALA A 289 2.35 -11.88 5.69
CA ALA A 289 2.37 -10.72 6.55
C ALA A 289 1.04 -10.59 7.33
N HIS A 290 1.15 -10.08 8.55
CA HIS A 290 0.08 -9.90 9.53
C HIS A 290 -0.47 -11.21 10.14
N SER A 291 0.14 -12.36 9.83
CA SER A 291 -0.07 -13.59 10.57
C SER A 291 0.60 -13.54 11.96
N PRO A 292 -0.02 -14.09 13.03
CA PRO A 292 0.66 -14.27 14.32
C PRO A 292 1.83 -15.27 14.25
N HIS A 293 1.92 -16.04 13.15
CA HIS A 293 3.00 -16.98 12.85
C HIS A 293 4.00 -16.44 11.80
N PHE A 294 3.94 -15.14 11.49
CA PHE A 294 4.87 -14.54 10.51
C PHE A 294 6.33 -14.68 10.99
N LEU A 295 7.18 -15.22 10.11
CA LEU A 295 8.59 -15.44 10.37
C LEU A 295 9.37 -15.10 9.10
N VAL A 296 10.49 -14.38 9.25
CA VAL A 296 11.39 -14.06 8.13
C VAL A 296 12.50 -15.11 8.08
N ASP A 297 12.75 -15.67 6.89
CA ASP A 297 14.00 -16.38 6.64
C ASP A 297 15.17 -15.39 6.60
N GLU A 298 16.01 -15.39 7.63
CA GLU A 298 17.17 -14.50 7.74
C GLU A 298 18.19 -14.71 6.61
N GLY A 299 18.15 -15.85 5.91
CA GLY A 299 18.90 -16.07 4.67
C GLY A 299 18.60 -15.04 3.57
N ALA A 300 17.48 -14.31 3.67
CA ALA A 300 17.12 -13.22 2.76
C ALA A 300 17.86 -11.90 3.04
N LEU A 301 18.37 -11.69 4.27
CA LEU A 301 18.97 -10.41 4.70
C LEU A 301 20.13 -9.95 3.80
N PRO A 302 21.10 -10.82 3.42
CA PRO A 302 22.18 -10.41 2.53
C PRO A 302 21.68 -9.97 1.15
N TYR A 303 20.65 -10.61 0.61
CA TYR A 303 20.08 -10.25 -0.69
C TYR A 303 19.45 -8.86 -0.67
N GLY A 304 18.71 -8.52 0.39
CA GLY A 304 18.11 -7.18 0.49
C GLY A 304 19.13 -6.07 0.68
N ALA A 305 20.14 -6.30 1.52
CA ALA A 305 21.25 -5.36 1.68
C ALA A 305 22.00 -5.13 0.36
N ALA A 306 22.35 -6.22 -0.34
CA ALA A 306 23.05 -6.16 -1.62
C ALA A 306 22.20 -5.50 -2.71
N MET A 307 20.92 -5.87 -2.85
CA MET A 307 20.03 -5.26 -3.85
C MET A 307 19.94 -3.74 -3.69
N HIS A 308 19.69 -3.23 -2.48
CA HIS A 308 19.59 -1.79 -2.27
C HIS A 308 20.89 -1.05 -2.58
N ALA A 309 22.03 -1.58 -2.14
CA ALA A 309 23.33 -1.01 -2.44
C ALA A 309 23.61 -1.01 -3.96
N SER A 310 23.41 -2.15 -4.62
CA SER A 310 23.65 -2.33 -6.05
C SER A 310 22.76 -1.45 -6.91
N LEU A 311 21.47 -1.32 -6.58
CA LEU A 311 20.53 -0.44 -7.30
C LEU A 311 21.00 1.01 -7.27
N ALA A 312 21.38 1.51 -6.09
CA ALA A 312 21.87 2.87 -5.91
C ALA A 312 23.21 3.09 -6.64
N MET A 313 24.19 2.18 -6.46
CA MET A 313 25.50 2.28 -7.09
C MET A 313 25.40 2.26 -8.63
N ALA A 314 24.65 1.31 -9.19
CA ALA A 314 24.48 1.18 -10.62
C ALA A 314 23.71 2.36 -11.21
N TYR A 315 22.73 2.91 -10.48
CA TYR A 315 22.00 4.10 -10.93
C TYR A 315 22.94 5.29 -11.07
N LEU A 316 23.77 5.56 -10.06
CA LEU A 316 24.76 6.62 -10.11
C LEU A 316 25.76 6.40 -11.25
N GLN A 317 26.34 5.21 -11.41
CA GLN A 317 27.29 4.92 -12.48
C GLN A 317 26.71 5.16 -13.88
N ARG A 318 25.45 4.77 -14.12
CA ARG A 318 24.78 4.96 -15.42
C ARG A 318 24.56 6.43 -15.77
N GLN A 319 24.28 7.27 -14.77
CA GLN A 319 24.09 8.71 -15.03
C GLN A 319 25.40 9.39 -15.44
N HIS A 320 26.53 9.00 -14.85
CA HIS A 320 27.84 9.55 -15.24
C HIS A 320 28.22 9.18 -16.67
N GLY A 321 28.04 7.91 -17.06
CA GLY A 321 28.31 7.49 -18.44
C GLY A 321 27.43 8.17 -19.50
N ARG A 322 26.29 8.78 -19.10
CA ARG A 322 25.47 9.61 -19.99
C ARG A 322 25.98 11.04 -20.09
N VAL A 323 26.44 11.63 -18.98
CA VAL A 323 26.98 13.00 -18.95
C VAL A 323 28.26 13.09 -19.79
N ASP A 324 29.17 12.12 -19.65
CA ASP A 324 30.43 12.09 -20.42
C ASP A 324 30.17 11.96 -21.93
N SER A 325 29.10 11.27 -22.34
CA SER A 325 28.74 11.11 -23.77
C SER A 325 28.10 12.35 -24.42
N HIS A 326 27.68 13.33 -23.62
CA HIS A 326 27.08 14.58 -24.10
C HIS A 326 28.07 15.75 -24.18
N GLU A 327 29.26 15.63 -23.58
CA GLU A 327 30.36 16.61 -23.72
C GLU A 327 31.28 16.33 -24.92
N GLU A 328 31.10 15.20 -25.63
CA GLU A 328 31.87 14.84 -26.84
C GLU A 328 31.16 15.17 -28.19
N LEU A 329 30.08 15.97 -28.18
CA LEU A 329 29.37 16.46 -29.38
C LEU A 329 29.43 17.99 -29.51
#